data_AF-A0A1A9G217-F1
#
_entry.id   AF-A0A1A9G217-F1
#
_cell.length_a   1.000
_cell.length_b   1.000
_cell.length_c   1.000
_cell.angle_alpha   90.00
_cell.angle_beta   90.00
_cell.angle_gamma   90.00
#
_symmetry.space_group_name_H-M   'P 1'
#
loop_
_entity.id
_entity.type
_entity.pdbx_description
1 polymer ?
#
loop_
_entity_poly.entity_id
_entity_poly.type
_entity_poly.pdbx_seq_one_letter_code
_entity_poly.pdbx_strand_id
1 'polypeptide(L)'
;MIVTNLDAYRISSEPFYRPVESEIALFEAAHKSRMPVMLKGPTGCGKTRFVEHMAWRLGKPLITVSCHEDMTASDLVGRYLLDTDGTVWHDGPLTLAVREGAICYLDEIVEARQDTTVVIHSLTDDRRILPLEKKNEVVRAHPDFQVVISYNPGYQSVLKDLKESTKQRFGAIAFGYPSPDIEAEIVAREAGIDRRTAEVLVRIAERSRNLKGQGLEEGASTRMLINAGLLVAAGIAIEAACQVAMVVPITDDPDLRDALTGAIAACL
;
A
#
# COMPACT_ATOMS: atom_id res chain seq x y z
N MET A 1 24.06 13.02 -19.28
CA MET A 1 22.67 13.02 -18.80
C MET A 1 22.21 11.58 -18.81
N ILE A 2 22.07 10.97 -17.63
CA ILE A 2 21.32 9.71 -17.52
C ILE A 2 19.89 10.09 -17.92
N VAL A 3 19.42 9.58 -19.05
CA VAL A 3 18.02 9.74 -19.46
C VAL A 3 17.21 8.96 -18.42
N THR A 4 16.60 9.68 -17.48
CA THR A 4 15.68 9.11 -16.52
C THR A 4 14.44 8.67 -17.27
N ASN A 5 14.34 7.37 -17.55
CA ASN A 5 13.20 6.80 -18.26
C ASN A 5 11.99 6.73 -17.33
N LEU A 6 11.32 7.87 -17.13
CA LEU A 6 10.08 7.97 -16.35
C LEU A 6 8.95 7.11 -16.92
N ASP A 7 9.02 6.74 -18.20
CA ASP A 7 8.01 5.87 -18.81
C ASP A 7 8.02 4.48 -18.18
N ALA A 8 9.16 4.04 -17.61
CA ALA A 8 9.22 2.81 -16.81
C ALA A 8 8.36 2.86 -15.54
N TYR A 9 8.05 4.06 -15.04
CA TYR A 9 7.21 4.29 -13.86
C TYR A 9 5.76 4.67 -14.23
N ARG A 10 5.41 4.70 -15.52
CA ARG A 10 4.04 4.99 -15.96
C ARG A 10 3.21 3.73 -16.01
N ILE A 11 2.02 3.81 -15.44
CA ILE A 11 1.01 2.76 -15.57
C ILE A 11 0.24 3.01 -16.87
N SER A 12 0.40 2.11 -17.84
CA SER A 12 -0.13 2.27 -19.21
C SER A 12 -1.56 1.75 -19.39
N SER A 13 -1.97 0.77 -18.58
CA SER A 13 -3.31 0.18 -18.60
C SER A 13 -4.03 0.47 -17.29
N GLU A 14 -5.35 0.68 -17.37
CA GLU A 14 -6.15 0.94 -16.18
C GLU A 14 -6.06 -0.24 -15.21
N PRO A 15 -5.49 -0.06 -14.00
CA PRO A 15 -5.54 -1.10 -13.00
C PRO A 15 -6.97 -1.15 -12.47
N PHE A 16 -7.52 -2.36 -12.36
CA PHE A 16 -8.85 -2.53 -11.78
C PHE A 16 -8.83 -2.03 -10.32
N TYR A 17 -9.67 -1.05 -10.06
CA TYR A 17 -9.95 -0.54 -8.73
C TYR A 17 -11.45 -0.28 -8.61
N ARG A 18 -12.06 -0.80 -7.55
CA ARG A 18 -13.47 -0.59 -7.26
C ARG A 18 -13.60 0.47 -6.16
N PRO A 19 -14.13 1.67 -6.46
CA PRO A 19 -14.31 2.69 -5.44
C PRO A 19 -15.34 2.26 -4.40
N VAL A 20 -15.07 2.53 -3.12
CA VAL A 20 -15.97 2.20 -2.01
C VAL A 20 -16.72 3.44 -1.54
N GLU A 21 -16.04 4.58 -1.45
CA GLU A 21 -16.61 5.85 -1.00
C GLU A 21 -16.15 6.99 -1.94
N SER A 22 -15.70 8.11 -1.36
CA SER A 22 -15.28 9.32 -2.09
C SER A 22 -13.76 9.43 -2.24
N GLU A 23 -13.00 8.35 -2.00
CA GLU A 23 -11.53 8.38 -1.93
C GLU A 23 -10.88 8.90 -3.21
N ILE A 24 -11.46 8.62 -4.38
CA ILE A 24 -10.99 9.13 -5.67
C ILE A 24 -11.08 10.66 -5.70
N ALA A 25 -12.26 11.22 -5.38
CA ALA A 25 -12.48 12.66 -5.41
C ALA A 25 -11.62 13.39 -4.37
N LEU A 26 -11.46 12.78 -3.18
CA LEU A 26 -10.58 13.30 -2.12
C LEU A 26 -9.12 13.32 -2.57
N PHE A 27 -8.62 12.26 -3.21
CA PHE A 27 -7.25 12.22 -3.70
C PHE A 27 -7.02 13.20 -4.86
N GLU A 28 -7.96 13.33 -5.80
CA GLU A 28 -7.87 14.33 -6.86
C GLU A 28 -7.82 15.77 -6.30
N ALA A 29 -8.64 16.06 -5.29
CA ALA A 29 -8.63 17.36 -4.61
C ALA A 29 -7.31 17.60 -3.85
N ALA A 30 -6.83 16.60 -3.12
CA ALA A 30 -5.54 16.66 -2.43
C ALA A 30 -4.39 16.89 -3.43
N HIS A 31 -4.41 16.16 -4.56
CA HIS A 31 -3.42 16.32 -5.61
C HIS A 31 -3.45 17.73 -6.19
N LYS A 32 -4.62 18.28 -6.54
CA LYS A 32 -4.75 19.67 -7.05
C LYS A 32 -4.15 20.71 -6.10
N SER A 33 -4.32 20.51 -4.79
CA SER A 33 -3.76 21.37 -3.75
C SER A 33 -2.32 21.01 -3.34
N ARG A 34 -1.72 19.97 -3.94
CA ARG A 34 -0.40 19.42 -3.60
C ARG A 34 -0.28 19.03 -2.12
N MET A 35 -1.40 18.66 -1.51
CA MET A 35 -1.48 18.21 -0.14
C MET A 35 -0.88 16.80 -0.03
N PRO A 36 0.09 16.55 0.87
CA PRO A 36 0.58 15.20 1.16
C PRO A 36 -0.57 14.26 1.58
N VAL A 37 -0.60 13.03 1.04
CA VAL A 37 -1.68 12.07 1.30
C VAL A 37 -1.16 10.88 2.12
N MET A 38 -1.92 10.50 3.14
CA MET A 38 -1.67 9.32 3.96
C MET A 38 -2.84 8.35 3.82
N LEU A 39 -2.55 7.09 3.48
CA LEU A 39 -3.54 6.02 3.39
C LEU A 39 -3.45 5.15 4.65
N LYS A 40 -4.56 5.05 5.39
CA LYS A 40 -4.65 4.24 6.61
C LYS A 40 -5.62 3.10 6.39
N GLY A 41 -5.29 1.88 6.78
CA GLY A 41 -6.24 0.76 6.74
C GLY A 41 -5.55 -0.58 6.92
N PRO A 42 -6.29 -1.68 7.09
CA PRO A 42 -5.69 -3.00 7.30
C PRO A 42 -4.90 -3.49 6.08
N THR A 43 -4.09 -4.53 6.25
CA THR A 43 -3.38 -5.14 5.10
C THR A 43 -4.38 -5.70 4.08
N GLY A 44 -4.00 -5.65 2.80
CA GLY A 44 -4.77 -6.30 1.74
C GLY A 44 -6.17 -5.71 1.47
N CYS A 45 -6.45 -4.46 1.88
CA CYS A 45 -7.71 -3.76 1.59
C CYS A 45 -7.68 -2.87 0.33
N GLY A 46 -6.58 -2.87 -0.43
CA GLY A 46 -6.50 -2.17 -1.73
C GLY A 46 -5.77 -0.82 -1.75
N LYS A 47 -5.08 -0.41 -0.67
CA LYS A 47 -4.32 0.87 -0.63
C LYS A 47 -3.33 1.04 -1.79
N THR A 48 -2.46 0.04 -2.02
CA THR A 48 -1.47 0.09 -3.12
C THR A 48 -2.16 0.17 -4.49
N ARG A 49 -3.18 -0.66 -4.71
CA ARG A 49 -4.01 -0.67 -5.94
C ARG A 49 -4.71 0.67 -6.18
N PHE A 50 -5.16 1.33 -5.12
CA PHE A 50 -5.73 2.67 -5.20
C PHE A 50 -4.71 3.69 -5.69
N VAL A 51 -3.48 3.69 -5.15
CA VAL A 51 -2.43 4.62 -5.61
C VAL A 51 -2.05 4.35 -7.07
N GLU A 52 -1.97 3.09 -7.47
CA GLU A 52 -1.79 2.70 -8.87
C GLU A 52 -2.89 3.26 -9.76
N HIS A 53 -4.16 3.09 -9.37
CA HIS A 53 -5.31 3.63 -10.10
C HIS A 53 -5.27 5.16 -10.20
N MET A 54 -4.95 5.85 -9.10
CA MET A 54 -4.84 7.30 -9.10
C MET A 54 -3.67 7.81 -9.96
N ALA A 55 -2.53 7.12 -9.94
CA ALA A 55 -1.39 7.47 -10.79
C ALA A 55 -1.72 7.32 -12.28
N TRP A 56 -2.35 6.20 -12.66
CA TRP A 56 -2.88 6.00 -14.02
C TRP A 56 -3.87 7.10 -14.40
N ARG A 57 -4.88 7.34 -13.55
CA ARG A 57 -5.97 8.29 -13.79
C ARG A 57 -5.49 9.73 -13.92
N LEU A 58 -4.44 10.11 -13.16
CA LEU A 58 -3.81 11.43 -13.22
C LEU A 58 -2.73 11.53 -14.30
N GLY A 59 -2.41 10.44 -15.00
CA GLY A 59 -1.34 10.39 -15.99
C GLY A 59 0.04 10.69 -15.40
N LYS A 60 0.27 10.33 -14.12
CA LYS A 60 1.52 10.58 -13.40
C LYS A 60 2.37 9.31 -13.29
N PRO A 61 3.70 9.41 -13.41
CA PRO A 61 4.57 8.30 -13.02
C PRO A 61 4.40 7.98 -11.53
N LEU A 62 4.43 6.71 -11.18
CA LEU A 62 4.36 6.21 -9.81
C LEU A 62 5.69 5.55 -9.44
N ILE A 63 6.40 6.16 -8.49
CA ILE A 63 7.61 5.61 -7.90
C ILE A 63 7.25 5.06 -6.53
N THR A 64 7.06 3.74 -6.46
CA THR A 64 6.78 3.02 -5.21
C THR A 64 8.07 2.62 -4.52
N VAL A 65 8.16 2.90 -3.22
CA VAL A 65 9.26 2.49 -2.34
C VAL A 65 8.67 1.65 -1.20
N SER A 66 9.00 0.36 -1.19
CA SER A 66 8.65 -0.53 -0.09
C SER A 66 9.58 -0.25 1.09
N CYS A 67 9.04 0.33 2.16
CA CYS A 67 9.82 0.70 3.32
C CYS A 67 10.14 -0.53 4.18
N HIS A 68 11.35 -0.58 4.72
CA HIS A 68 11.80 -1.63 5.61
C HIS A 68 12.85 -1.07 6.59
N GLU A 69 13.16 -1.84 7.64
CA GLU A 69 13.98 -1.35 8.75
C GLU A 69 15.46 -1.11 8.41
N ASP A 70 15.95 -1.73 7.33
CA ASP A 70 17.29 -1.48 6.80
C ASP A 70 17.38 -0.30 5.83
N MET A 71 16.24 0.31 5.47
CA MET A 71 16.24 1.44 4.54
C MET A 71 16.81 2.69 5.20
N THR A 72 17.85 3.26 4.59
CA THR A 72 18.47 4.51 5.05
C THR A 72 17.96 5.73 4.29
N ALA A 73 18.16 6.92 4.84
CA ALA A 73 17.89 8.16 4.14
C ALA A 73 18.61 8.26 2.78
N SER A 74 19.83 7.69 2.67
CA SER A 74 20.61 7.71 1.43
C SER A 74 20.02 6.81 0.35
N ASP A 75 19.32 5.74 0.71
CA ASP A 75 18.63 4.90 -0.27
C ASP A 75 17.44 5.63 -0.88
N LEU A 76 16.80 6.52 -0.10
CA LEU A 76 15.66 7.31 -0.54
C LEU A 76 16.07 8.55 -1.36
N VAL A 77 17.07 9.31 -0.89
CA VAL A 77 17.50 10.58 -1.53
C VAL A 77 18.58 10.39 -2.59
N GLY A 78 19.40 9.34 -2.48
CA GLY A 78 20.52 9.12 -3.37
C GLY A 78 21.87 9.09 -2.67
N ARG A 79 22.84 8.60 -3.42
CA ARG A 79 24.19 8.30 -2.92
C ARG A 79 25.21 8.39 -4.05
N TYR A 80 26.47 8.60 -3.67
CA TYR A 80 27.58 8.43 -4.57
C TYR A 80 27.87 6.94 -4.76
N LEU A 81 28.02 6.52 -6.01
CA LEU A 81 28.45 5.19 -6.40
C LEU A 81 29.75 5.29 -7.19
N LEU A 82 30.56 4.24 -7.13
CA LEU A 82 31.74 4.09 -7.97
C LEU A 82 31.29 3.53 -9.32
N ASP A 83 31.50 4.31 -10.38
CA ASP A 83 31.35 3.89 -11.76
C ASP A 83 32.75 3.80 -12.42
N THR A 84 32.78 3.29 -13.63
CA THR A 84 33.95 3.17 -14.51
C THR A 84 34.76 4.47 -14.64
N ASP A 85 34.10 5.62 -14.67
CA ASP A 85 34.72 6.95 -14.80
C ASP A 85 34.96 7.66 -13.45
N GLY A 86 34.71 6.99 -12.31
CA GLY A 86 34.93 7.51 -10.97
C GLY A 86 33.66 7.60 -10.12
N THR A 87 33.68 8.45 -9.10
CA THR A 87 32.57 8.57 -8.14
C THR A 87 31.47 9.48 -8.70
N VAL A 88 30.30 8.91 -9.00
CA VAL A 88 29.16 9.60 -9.60
C VAL A 88 27.97 9.62 -8.65
N TRP A 89 27.22 10.71 -8.63
CA TRP A 89 25.99 10.80 -7.85
C TRP A 89 24.83 10.10 -8.56
N HIS A 90 24.13 9.22 -7.85
CA HIS A 90 22.89 8.62 -8.29
C HIS A 90 21.74 9.11 -7.42
N ASP A 91 20.74 9.72 -8.06
CA ASP A 91 19.50 10.13 -7.40
C ASP A 91 18.75 8.88 -6.89
N GLY A 92 18.25 8.96 -5.66
CA GLY A 92 17.34 7.96 -5.11
C GLY A 92 15.91 8.14 -5.66
N PRO A 93 15.01 7.18 -5.38
CA PRO A 93 13.64 7.20 -5.89
C PRO A 93 12.85 8.45 -5.47
N LEU A 94 13.06 8.98 -4.26
CA LEU A 94 12.40 10.21 -3.83
C LEU A 94 12.93 11.42 -4.60
N THR A 95 14.24 11.52 -4.77
CA THR A 95 14.84 12.64 -5.52
C THR A 95 14.40 12.63 -6.98
N LEU A 96 14.35 11.45 -7.60
CA LEU A 96 13.80 11.30 -8.94
C LEU A 96 12.35 11.81 -9.00
N ALA A 97 11.48 11.38 -8.08
CA ALA A 97 10.10 11.85 -8.05
C ALA A 97 9.97 13.36 -7.86
N VAL A 98 10.79 13.94 -6.97
CA VAL A 98 10.82 15.37 -6.66
C VAL A 98 11.23 16.18 -7.87
N ARG A 99 12.25 15.75 -8.64
CA ARG A 99 12.71 16.45 -9.84
C ARG A 99 11.70 16.38 -10.98
N GLU A 100 11.09 15.22 -11.15
CA GLU A 100 10.32 14.88 -12.36
C GLU A 100 8.81 15.06 -12.20
N GLY A 101 8.34 15.44 -11.00
CA GLY A 101 6.91 15.65 -10.75
C GLY A 101 6.10 14.37 -10.73
N ALA A 102 6.70 13.28 -10.26
CA ALA A 102 6.03 11.99 -10.09
C ALA A 102 5.27 11.90 -8.75
N ILE A 103 4.43 10.89 -8.63
CA ILE A 103 3.92 10.44 -7.34
C ILE A 103 4.98 9.54 -6.71
N CYS A 104 5.48 9.90 -5.54
CA CYS A 104 6.31 9.03 -4.71
C CYS A 104 5.44 8.38 -3.65
N TYR A 105 5.30 7.05 -3.72
CA TYR A 105 4.52 6.26 -2.78
C TYR A 105 5.44 5.49 -1.85
N LEU A 106 5.45 5.87 -0.56
CA LEU A 106 6.21 5.17 0.47
C LEU A 106 5.28 4.16 1.15
N ASP A 107 5.35 2.91 0.70
CA ASP A 107 4.53 1.82 1.21
C ASP A 107 5.10 1.34 2.55
N GLU A 108 4.23 1.20 3.55
CA GLU A 108 4.59 0.77 4.91
C GLU A 108 5.64 1.67 5.59
N ILE A 109 5.49 2.99 5.48
CA ILE A 109 6.48 4.00 5.93
C ILE A 109 6.97 3.86 7.39
N VAL A 110 6.12 3.27 8.23
CA VAL A 110 6.37 2.94 9.65
C VAL A 110 7.46 1.88 9.85
N GLU A 111 7.73 1.04 8.85
CA GLU A 111 8.82 0.08 8.90
C GLU A 111 10.17 0.72 8.61
N ALA A 112 10.19 1.91 8.01
CA ALA A 112 11.42 2.66 7.81
C ALA A 112 11.97 3.18 9.15
N ARG A 113 13.29 3.34 9.21
CA ARG A 113 13.94 4.03 10.34
C ARG A 113 13.45 5.47 10.46
N GLN A 114 13.38 5.97 11.69
CA GLN A 114 12.86 7.31 11.97
C GLN A 114 13.66 8.40 11.24
N ASP A 115 14.99 8.28 11.16
CA ASP A 115 15.87 9.20 10.42
C ASP A 115 15.60 9.18 8.91
N THR A 116 15.16 8.06 8.35
CA THR A 116 14.69 7.97 6.96
C THR A 116 13.35 8.68 6.77
N THR A 117 12.41 8.56 7.72
CA THR A 117 11.09 9.19 7.60
C THR A 117 11.13 10.72 7.69
N VAL A 118 12.07 11.33 8.43
CA VAL A 118 12.12 12.80 8.58
C VAL A 118 12.54 13.52 7.30
N VAL A 119 13.14 12.81 6.34
CA VAL A 119 13.55 13.37 5.03
C VAL A 119 12.38 14.05 4.32
N ILE A 120 11.17 13.50 4.46
CA ILE A 120 9.99 14.03 3.77
C ILE A 120 9.38 15.27 4.45
N HIS A 121 9.88 15.69 5.62
CA HIS A 121 9.32 16.84 6.34
C HIS A 121 9.46 18.15 5.56
N SER A 122 10.60 18.34 4.89
CA SER A 122 10.86 19.51 4.04
C SER A 122 10.05 19.53 2.73
N LEU A 123 9.55 18.37 2.32
CA LEU A 123 8.68 18.18 1.15
C LEU A 123 7.19 18.36 1.45
N THR A 124 6.83 18.34 2.73
CA THR A 124 5.45 18.38 3.23
C THR A 124 5.08 19.70 3.88
N ASP A 125 6.02 20.65 3.96
CA ASP A 125 5.75 22.04 4.33
C ASP A 125 5.77 22.97 3.10
N ASP A 126 5.44 24.24 3.30
CA ASP A 126 5.29 25.24 2.23
C ASP A 126 6.54 25.43 1.37
N ARG A 127 7.73 25.05 1.86
CA ARG A 127 8.98 25.20 1.11
C ARG A 127 9.07 24.22 -0.05
N ARG A 128 8.53 23.00 0.12
CA ARG A 128 8.59 21.89 -0.83
C ARG A 128 9.98 21.73 -1.46
N ILE A 129 10.99 21.54 -0.62
CA ILE A 129 12.38 21.32 -1.04
C ILE A 129 12.90 19.98 -0.53
N LEU A 130 13.90 19.42 -1.22
CA LEU A 130 14.67 18.25 -0.78
C LEU A 130 16.15 18.60 -0.71
N PRO A 131 16.71 18.79 0.49
CA PRO A 131 18.15 18.95 0.68
C PRO A 131 18.89 17.64 0.40
N LEU A 132 19.86 17.69 -0.51
CA LEU A 132 20.80 16.60 -0.80
C LEU A 132 22.16 16.97 -0.20
N GLU A 133 22.29 16.85 1.12
CA GLU A 133 23.46 17.33 1.87
C GLU A 133 24.79 16.79 1.34
N LYS A 134 24.85 15.47 1.05
CA LYS A 134 26.04 14.83 0.50
C LYS A 134 26.43 15.37 -0.87
N LYS A 135 25.47 15.85 -1.67
CA LYS A 135 25.68 16.47 -2.98
C LYS A 135 25.86 17.99 -2.91
N ASN A 136 25.63 18.59 -1.74
CA ASN A 136 25.57 20.04 -1.55
C ASN A 136 24.58 20.72 -2.52
N GLU A 137 23.41 20.10 -2.71
CA GLU A 137 22.34 20.59 -3.59
C GLU A 137 21.03 20.70 -2.83
N VAL A 138 20.24 21.74 -3.09
CA VAL A 138 18.85 21.83 -2.61
C VAL A 138 17.93 21.75 -3.83
N VAL A 139 17.14 20.67 -3.91
CA VAL A 139 16.21 20.44 -5.02
C VAL A 139 14.86 21.06 -4.66
N ARG A 140 14.35 21.97 -5.50
CA ARG A 140 12.95 22.43 -5.36
C ARG A 140 12.04 21.38 -5.99
N ALA A 141 10.99 20.99 -5.28
CA ALA A 141 10.05 20.01 -5.79
C ALA A 141 9.34 20.56 -7.03
N HIS A 142 9.27 19.71 -8.06
CA HIS A 142 8.49 19.99 -9.25
C HIS A 142 7.04 20.32 -8.85
N PRO A 143 6.36 21.28 -9.52
CA PRO A 143 5.00 21.67 -9.17
C PRO A 143 4.07 20.46 -9.00
N ASP A 144 4.19 19.47 -9.88
CA ASP A 144 3.37 18.24 -9.90
C ASP A 144 3.79 17.11 -8.97
N PHE A 145 4.92 17.25 -8.25
CA PHE A 145 5.36 16.23 -7.31
C PHE A 145 4.28 15.99 -6.24
N GLN A 146 4.07 14.72 -5.89
CA GLN A 146 3.14 14.34 -4.83
C GLN A 146 3.79 13.25 -3.97
N VAL A 147 3.76 13.43 -2.65
CA VAL A 147 4.12 12.37 -1.71
C VAL A 147 2.85 11.68 -1.21
N VAL A 148 2.88 10.35 -1.21
CA VAL A 148 1.84 9.49 -0.67
C VAL A 148 2.51 8.50 0.27
N ILE A 149 1.95 8.26 1.45
CA ILE A 149 2.44 7.25 2.38
C ILE A 149 1.31 6.30 2.77
N SER A 150 1.63 5.04 3.06
CA SER A 150 0.68 4.10 3.66
C SER A 150 1.20 3.54 4.97
N TYR A 151 0.28 3.20 5.87
CA TYR A 151 0.59 2.28 6.96
C TYR A 151 -0.67 1.58 7.48
N ASN A 152 -0.46 0.47 8.20
CA ASN A 152 -1.52 -0.36 8.78
C ASN A 152 -1.62 -0.04 10.29
N PRO A 153 -2.58 0.79 10.73
CA PRO A 153 -2.70 1.11 12.16
C PRO A 153 -3.04 -0.14 12.97
N GLY A 154 -2.34 -0.36 14.09
CA GLY A 154 -2.56 -1.48 15.00
C GLY A 154 -1.82 -2.78 14.66
N TYR A 155 -1.11 -2.84 13.53
CA TYR A 155 -0.28 -3.99 13.14
C TYR A 155 1.10 -3.97 13.81
N GLN A 156 1.58 -2.79 14.19
CA GLN A 156 2.91 -2.61 14.79
C GLN A 156 2.86 -2.57 16.32
N SER A 157 3.98 -2.99 16.93
CA SER A 157 4.24 -2.67 18.33
C SER A 157 4.10 -1.15 18.56
N VAL A 158 3.64 -0.75 19.74
CA VAL A 158 3.46 0.66 20.15
C VAL A 158 4.72 1.52 19.88
N LEU A 159 5.88 0.90 19.74
CA LEU A 159 7.18 1.53 19.48
C LEU A 159 7.41 1.93 18.01
N LYS A 160 6.70 1.34 17.04
CA LYS A 160 6.82 1.61 15.59
C LYS A 160 5.59 2.34 15.02
N ASP A 161 5.08 3.35 15.73
CA ASP A 161 4.03 4.25 15.19
C ASP A 161 4.65 5.51 14.57
N LEU A 162 3.92 6.14 13.63
CA LEU A 162 4.29 7.45 13.13
C LEU A 162 4.18 8.49 14.24
N LYS A 163 5.24 9.31 14.38
CA LYS A 163 5.22 10.48 15.26
C LYS A 163 4.08 11.42 14.88
N GLU A 164 3.47 12.04 15.88
CA GLU A 164 2.36 12.98 15.69
C GLU A 164 2.74 14.15 14.76
N SER A 165 3.99 14.62 14.87
CA SER A 165 4.54 15.67 13.98
C SER A 165 4.63 15.25 12.51
N THR A 166 4.74 13.96 12.22
CA THR A 166 4.65 13.43 10.84
C THR A 166 3.18 13.32 10.44
N LYS A 167 2.30 12.80 11.31
CA LYS A 167 0.85 12.64 11.02
C LYS A 167 0.17 13.96 10.63
N GLN A 168 0.46 15.04 11.35
CA GLN A 168 -0.16 16.36 11.15
C GLN A 168 0.26 17.06 9.84
N ARG A 169 1.18 16.49 9.07
CA ARG A 169 1.62 17.00 7.77
C ARG A 169 0.85 16.42 6.59
N PHE A 170 -0.06 15.46 6.83
CA PHE A 170 -0.76 14.73 5.78
C PHE A 170 -2.28 14.84 5.93
N GLY A 171 -2.98 14.98 4.80
CA GLY A 171 -4.39 14.62 4.71
C GLY A 171 -4.52 13.10 4.70
N ALA A 172 -5.43 12.55 5.52
CA ALA A 172 -5.59 11.10 5.65
C ALA A 172 -6.85 10.60 4.94
N ILE A 173 -6.73 9.50 4.20
CA ILE A 173 -7.84 8.72 3.65
C ILE A 173 -7.85 7.37 4.37
N ALA A 174 -8.97 7.05 5.01
CA ALA A 174 -9.16 5.79 5.72
C ALA A 174 -9.73 4.73 4.78
N PHE A 175 -9.18 3.53 4.85
CA PHE A 175 -9.58 2.33 4.13
C PHE A 175 -10.01 1.29 5.15
N GLY A 176 -11.09 0.60 4.82
CA GLY A 176 -11.54 -0.62 5.49
C GLY A 176 -11.67 -1.75 4.48
N TYR A 177 -12.09 -2.92 4.95
CA TYR A 177 -12.62 -3.91 4.02
C TYR A 177 -13.96 -3.41 3.47
N PRO A 178 -14.25 -3.57 2.16
CA PRO A 178 -15.50 -3.09 1.57
C PRO A 178 -16.73 -3.77 2.16
N SER A 179 -17.92 -3.26 1.82
CA SER A 179 -19.17 -3.97 2.13
C SER A 179 -19.19 -5.34 1.42
N PRO A 180 -19.94 -6.33 1.94
CA PRO A 180 -19.91 -7.69 1.38
C PRO A 180 -20.22 -7.77 -0.12
N ASP A 181 -21.14 -6.92 -0.58
CA ASP A 181 -21.54 -6.86 -1.99
C ASP A 181 -20.40 -6.37 -2.90
N ILE A 182 -19.71 -5.31 -2.47
CA ILE A 182 -18.57 -4.73 -3.19
C ILE A 182 -17.36 -5.69 -3.13
N GLU A 183 -17.10 -6.28 -1.96
CA GLU A 183 -16.00 -7.21 -1.80
C GLU A 183 -16.20 -8.48 -2.65
N ALA A 184 -17.42 -9.00 -2.73
CA ALA A 184 -17.74 -10.14 -3.59
C ALA A 184 -17.55 -9.80 -5.09
N GLU A 185 -17.90 -8.58 -5.51
CA GLU A 185 -17.63 -8.10 -6.87
C GLU A 185 -16.12 -8.10 -7.17
N ILE A 186 -15.31 -7.56 -6.25
CA ILE A 186 -13.85 -7.49 -6.38
C ILE A 186 -13.26 -8.90 -6.46
N VAL A 187 -13.63 -9.79 -5.53
CA VAL A 187 -13.11 -11.16 -5.46
C VAL A 187 -13.52 -11.95 -6.71
N ALA A 188 -14.79 -11.87 -7.13
CA ALA A 188 -15.25 -12.57 -8.34
C ALA A 188 -14.45 -12.16 -9.58
N ARG A 189 -14.19 -10.86 -9.74
CA ARG A 189 -13.46 -10.33 -10.89
C ARG A 189 -11.97 -10.69 -10.87
N GLU A 190 -11.29 -10.45 -9.75
CA GLU A 190 -9.84 -10.67 -9.63
C GLU A 190 -9.48 -12.16 -9.61
N ALA A 191 -10.33 -13.01 -9.01
CA ALA A 191 -10.11 -14.45 -8.96
C ALA A 191 -10.67 -15.22 -10.16
N GLY A 192 -11.53 -14.61 -10.98
CA GLY A 192 -12.16 -15.28 -12.12
C GLY A 192 -13.19 -16.34 -11.73
N ILE A 193 -13.91 -16.13 -10.62
CA ILE A 193 -14.94 -17.03 -10.11
C ILE A 193 -16.34 -16.40 -10.22
N ASP A 194 -17.38 -17.21 -10.11
CA ASP A 194 -18.75 -16.70 -10.10
C ASP A 194 -19.08 -15.94 -8.80
N ARG A 195 -20.07 -15.06 -8.87
CA ARG A 195 -20.45 -14.19 -7.75
C ARG A 195 -20.89 -14.97 -6.51
N ARG A 196 -21.57 -16.11 -6.67
CA ARG A 196 -22.05 -16.90 -5.53
C ARG A 196 -20.89 -17.51 -4.76
N THR A 197 -19.87 -18.01 -5.47
CA THR A 197 -18.64 -18.49 -4.84
C THR A 197 -17.90 -17.35 -4.12
N ALA A 198 -17.79 -16.17 -4.73
CA ALA A 198 -17.18 -15.01 -4.08
C ALA A 198 -17.94 -14.57 -2.81
N GLU A 199 -19.28 -14.55 -2.83
CA GLU A 199 -20.11 -14.26 -1.66
C GLU A 199 -19.88 -15.26 -0.51
N VAL A 200 -19.63 -16.54 -0.81
CA VAL A 200 -19.28 -17.54 0.20
C VAL A 200 -17.93 -17.20 0.86
N LEU A 201 -16.91 -16.87 0.07
CA LEU A 201 -15.59 -16.48 0.57
C LEU A 201 -15.67 -15.22 1.45
N VAL A 202 -16.49 -14.24 1.06
CA VAL A 202 -16.73 -13.02 1.85
C VAL A 202 -17.41 -13.34 3.18
N ARG A 203 -18.43 -14.20 3.22
CA ARG A 203 -19.06 -14.62 4.50
C ARG A 203 -18.07 -15.30 5.43
N ILE A 204 -17.17 -16.13 4.89
CA ILE A 204 -16.10 -16.77 5.67
C ILE A 204 -15.16 -15.70 6.23
N ALA A 205 -14.79 -14.71 5.42
CA ALA A 205 -13.94 -13.62 5.84
C ALA A 205 -14.58 -12.75 6.94
N GLU A 206 -15.87 -12.44 6.85
CA GLU A 206 -16.60 -11.70 7.90
C GLU A 206 -16.53 -12.44 9.24
N ARG A 207 -16.71 -13.76 9.24
CA ARG A 207 -16.57 -14.56 10.48
C ARG A 207 -15.15 -14.50 11.03
N SER A 208 -14.14 -14.61 10.18
CA SER A 208 -12.73 -14.46 10.59
C SER A 208 -12.45 -13.07 11.18
N ARG A 209 -12.99 -12.01 10.56
CA ARG A 209 -12.85 -10.62 11.05
C ARG A 209 -13.55 -10.39 12.38
N ASN A 210 -14.67 -11.05 12.63
CA ASN A 210 -15.39 -10.98 13.91
C ASN A 210 -14.66 -11.66 15.07
N LEU A 211 -13.69 -12.54 14.77
CA LEU A 211 -12.81 -13.17 15.77
C LEU A 211 -11.60 -12.29 16.13
N LYS A 212 -11.42 -11.14 15.48
CA LYS A 212 -10.38 -10.17 15.83
C LYS A 212 -10.54 -9.73 17.28
N GLY A 213 -9.45 -9.81 18.05
CA GLY A 213 -9.45 -9.51 19.48
C GLY A 213 -9.99 -10.63 20.38
N GLN A 214 -10.41 -11.76 19.80
CA GLN A 214 -10.84 -12.98 20.52
C GLN A 214 -9.84 -14.13 20.35
N GLY A 215 -8.56 -13.80 20.10
CA GLY A 215 -7.49 -14.76 19.82
C GLY A 215 -6.80 -14.50 18.48
N LEU A 216 -7.50 -13.90 17.51
CA LEU A 216 -6.88 -13.43 16.27
C LEU A 216 -6.42 -11.98 16.40
N GLU A 217 -5.19 -11.72 15.95
CA GLU A 217 -4.67 -10.35 15.81
C GLU A 217 -5.39 -9.61 14.68
N GLU A 218 -5.65 -10.30 13.55
CA GLU A 218 -6.39 -9.79 12.41
C GLU A 218 -7.24 -10.87 11.73
N GLY A 219 -8.33 -10.43 11.11
CA GLY A 219 -9.15 -11.28 10.25
C GLY A 219 -8.64 -11.34 8.80
N ALA A 220 -9.26 -12.21 8.00
CA ALA A 220 -8.90 -12.41 6.61
C ALA A 220 -9.00 -11.12 5.77
N SER A 221 -7.92 -10.81 5.05
CA SER A 221 -7.86 -9.66 4.12
C SER A 221 -8.44 -9.99 2.77
N THR A 222 -8.94 -8.99 2.02
CA THR A 222 -9.46 -9.18 0.65
C THR A 222 -8.47 -9.90 -0.27
N ARG A 223 -7.16 -9.67 -0.09
CA ARG A 223 -6.09 -10.42 -0.80
C ARG A 223 -6.17 -11.94 -0.57
N MET A 224 -6.47 -12.37 0.65
CA MET A 224 -6.59 -13.79 1.01
C MET A 224 -7.83 -14.42 0.36
N LEU A 225 -8.93 -13.67 0.24
CA LEU A 225 -10.13 -14.12 -0.45
C LEU A 225 -9.86 -14.28 -1.95
N ILE A 226 -9.13 -13.34 -2.57
CA ILE A 226 -8.70 -13.46 -3.97
C ILE A 226 -7.83 -14.72 -4.15
N ASN A 227 -6.85 -14.96 -3.27
CA ASN A 227 -6.03 -16.17 -3.31
C ASN A 227 -6.86 -17.46 -3.17
N ALA A 228 -7.83 -17.48 -2.25
CA ALA A 228 -8.76 -18.61 -2.11
C ALA A 228 -9.58 -18.81 -3.40
N GLY A 229 -10.09 -17.72 -3.97
CA GLY A 229 -10.83 -17.74 -5.23
C GLY A 229 -10.01 -18.27 -6.40
N LEU A 230 -8.73 -17.90 -6.50
CA LEU A 230 -7.82 -18.40 -7.54
C LEU A 230 -7.63 -19.92 -7.45
N LEU A 231 -7.52 -20.45 -6.22
CA LEU A 231 -7.47 -21.91 -6.02
C LEU A 231 -8.78 -22.58 -6.42
N VAL A 232 -9.93 -21.97 -6.12
CA VAL A 232 -11.24 -22.49 -6.56
C VAL A 232 -11.38 -22.46 -8.08
N ALA A 233 -10.94 -21.39 -8.74
CA ALA A 233 -10.89 -21.31 -10.20
C ALA A 233 -10.00 -22.39 -10.82
N ALA A 234 -8.96 -22.84 -10.11
CA ALA A 234 -8.10 -23.96 -10.49
C ALA A 234 -8.71 -25.35 -10.18
N GLY A 235 -9.95 -25.43 -9.68
CA GLY A 235 -10.66 -26.68 -9.41
C GLY A 235 -10.43 -27.25 -8.01
N ILE A 236 -9.79 -26.52 -7.10
CA ILE A 236 -9.64 -26.92 -5.70
C ILE A 236 -10.97 -26.71 -4.97
N ALA A 237 -11.37 -27.67 -4.13
CA ALA A 237 -12.56 -27.53 -3.30
C ALA A 237 -12.44 -26.30 -2.39
N ILE A 238 -13.53 -25.54 -2.27
CA ILE A 238 -13.57 -24.26 -1.53
C ILE A 238 -13.07 -24.39 -0.09
N GLU A 239 -13.37 -25.50 0.58
CA GLU A 239 -12.88 -25.78 1.93
C GLU A 239 -11.35 -25.83 1.96
N ALA A 240 -10.73 -26.63 1.09
CA ALA A 240 -9.28 -26.74 0.99
C ALA A 240 -8.61 -25.43 0.54
N ALA A 241 -9.25 -24.69 -0.37
CA ALA A 241 -8.79 -23.37 -0.79
C ALA A 241 -8.76 -22.37 0.39
N CYS A 242 -9.83 -22.33 1.20
CA CYS A 242 -9.90 -21.50 2.40
C CYS A 242 -8.88 -21.92 3.46
N GLN A 243 -8.61 -23.21 3.64
CA GLN A 243 -7.58 -23.68 4.57
C GLN A 243 -6.20 -23.10 4.21
N VAL A 244 -5.79 -23.25 2.96
CA VAL A 244 -4.47 -22.81 2.48
C VAL A 244 -4.36 -21.29 2.42
N ALA A 245 -5.40 -20.61 1.94
CA ALA A 245 -5.32 -19.17 1.67
C ALA A 245 -5.76 -18.28 2.85
N MET A 246 -6.55 -18.81 3.79
CA MET A 246 -7.12 -18.03 4.90
C MET A 246 -6.75 -18.57 6.28
N VAL A 247 -6.94 -19.87 6.56
CA VAL A 247 -6.78 -20.40 7.92
C VAL A 247 -5.31 -20.49 8.33
N VAL A 248 -4.51 -21.25 7.58
CA VAL A 248 -3.10 -21.52 7.92
C VAL A 248 -2.27 -20.24 7.98
N PRO A 249 -2.44 -19.24 7.09
CA PRO A 249 -1.67 -18.00 7.16
C PRO A 249 -2.05 -17.05 8.31
N ILE A 250 -3.27 -17.14 8.86
CA ILE A 250 -3.74 -16.21 9.90
C ILE A 250 -3.27 -16.64 11.28
N THR A 251 -3.14 -17.94 11.54
CA THR A 251 -2.86 -18.44 12.88
C THR A 251 -2.08 -19.74 12.89
N ASP A 252 -1.16 -19.84 13.84
CA ASP A 252 -0.45 -21.06 14.21
C ASP A 252 -1.08 -21.81 15.38
N ASP A 253 -2.07 -21.20 16.04
CA ASP A 253 -2.81 -21.80 17.15
C ASP A 253 -3.80 -22.88 16.64
N PRO A 254 -3.64 -24.15 17.05
CA PRO A 254 -4.52 -25.24 16.63
C PRO A 254 -6.00 -25.02 16.98
N ASP A 255 -6.31 -24.46 18.16
CA ASP A 255 -7.69 -24.24 18.60
C ASP A 255 -8.38 -23.18 17.74
N LEU A 256 -7.63 -22.13 17.37
CA LEU A 256 -8.13 -21.09 16.44
C LEU A 256 -8.27 -21.62 15.01
N ARG A 257 -7.38 -22.53 14.58
CA ARG A 257 -7.53 -23.22 13.28
C ARG A 257 -8.80 -24.04 13.24
N ASP A 258 -9.10 -24.81 14.28
CA ASP A 258 -10.32 -25.60 14.37
C ASP A 258 -11.57 -24.72 14.39
N ALA A 259 -11.54 -23.61 15.14
CA ALA A 259 -12.63 -22.64 15.17
C ALA A 259 -12.89 -22.01 13.78
N LEU A 260 -11.84 -21.60 13.07
CA LEU A 260 -11.94 -21.06 11.70
C LEU A 260 -12.42 -22.12 10.71
N THR A 261 -11.96 -23.37 10.87
CA THR A 261 -12.40 -24.51 10.05
C THR A 261 -13.89 -24.79 10.24
N GLY A 262 -14.38 -24.80 11.47
CA GLY A 262 -15.80 -24.90 11.77
C GLY A 262 -16.61 -23.73 11.20
N ALA A 263 -16.06 -22.51 11.25
CA ALA A 263 -16.69 -21.33 10.65
C ALA A 263 -16.78 -21.40 9.12
N ILE A 264 -15.77 -21.99 8.46
CA ILE A 264 -15.79 -22.27 7.02
C ILE A 264 -16.92 -23.27 6.70
N ALA A 265 -16.94 -24.42 7.37
CA ALA A 265 -17.94 -25.46 7.14
C ALA A 265 -19.38 -24.95 7.31
N ALA A 266 -19.61 -24.01 8.23
CA ALA A 266 -20.92 -23.39 8.44
C ALA A 266 -21.37 -22.40 7.34
N CYS A 267 -20.48 -22.01 6.43
CA CYS A 267 -20.76 -21.05 5.34
C CYS A 267 -20.96 -21.70 3.96
N LEU A 268 -20.53 -22.95 3.81
CA LEU A 268 -20.65 -23.77 2.60
C LEU A 268 -22.06 -24.36 2.48
#